data_AF-A0AAD8EKQ5-F1
#
_entry.id   AF-A0AAD8EKQ5-F1
#
_cell.length_a   1.000
_cell.length_b   1.000
_cell.length_c   1.000
_cell.angle_alpha   90.00
_cell.angle_beta   90.00
_cell.angle_gamma   90.00
#
_symmetry.space_group_name_H-M   'P 1'
#
loop_
_entity.id
_entity.type
_entity.pdbx_description
1 polymer ?
#
loop_
_entity_poly.entity_id
_entity_poly.type
_entity_poly.pdbx_seq_one_letter_code
_entity_poly.pdbx_strand_id
1 'polypeptide(L)' 'MHTEGPAPYATKEFEGIFRHYSFFMGANVRKGVAEGYADSIPIFLQDIPRMFYRRIFKPDISLIHVSPPNCHGYCTLG' A
#
# COMPACT_ATOMS: atom_id res chain seq x y z
N MET A 1 -9.06 -0.81 5.39
CA MET A 1 -7.73 -1.24 4.92
C MET A 1 -7.40 -0.52 3.61
N HIS A 2 -7.21 0.79 3.72
CA HIS A 2 -6.59 1.66 2.72
C HIS A 2 -5.88 2.73 3.54
N THR A 3 -4.82 3.31 2.99
CA THR A 3 -4.11 4.39 3.66
C THR A 3 -4.97 5.63 3.62
N GLU A 4 -5.38 6.11 4.79
CA GLU A 4 -6.13 7.35 4.93
C GLU A 4 -5.21 8.56 4.97
N GLY A 5 -5.78 9.73 4.69
CA GLY A 5 -5.07 10.99 4.68
C GLY A 5 -4.41 11.33 3.34
N PRO A 6 -3.62 12.42 3.30
CA PRO A 6 -2.97 12.87 2.07
C PRO A 6 -2.00 11.82 1.52
N ALA A 7 -2.10 11.54 0.23
CA ALA A 7 -1.17 10.69 -0.51
C ALA A 7 -0.40 11.53 -1.54
N PRO A 8 0.50 12.46 -1.11
CA PRO A 8 1.17 13.39 -2.01
C PRO A 8 2.05 12.67 -3.05
N TYR A 9 2.60 11.50 -2.71
CA TYR A 9 3.36 10.64 -3.62
C TYR A 9 2.53 10.09 -4.78
N ALA A 10 1.20 10.13 -4.71
CA ALA A 10 0.28 9.63 -5.73
C ALA A 10 -0.35 10.75 -6.56
N THR A 11 0.17 11.98 -6.50
CA THR A 11 -0.29 13.08 -7.35
C THR A 11 0.37 13.02 -8.73
N LYS A 12 -0.25 13.69 -9.71
CA LYS A 12 0.25 13.77 -11.08
C LYS A 12 1.63 14.42 -11.19
N GLU A 13 2.02 15.27 -10.23
CA GLU A 13 3.36 15.88 -10.19
C GLU A 13 4.48 14.82 -10.11
N PHE A 14 4.20 13.66 -9.52
CA PHE A 14 5.15 12.56 -9.39
C PHE A 14 4.96 11.46 -10.45
N GLU A 15 4.19 11.72 -11.51
CA GLU A 15 4.03 10.78 -12.61
C GLU A 15 5.41 10.43 -13.23
N GLY A 16 5.68 9.14 -13.40
CA GLY A 16 6.97 8.63 -13.87
C GLY A 16 8.05 8.50 -12.78
N ILE A 17 7.84 9.05 -11.59
CA ILE A 17 8.71 8.88 -10.42
C ILE A 17 8.13 7.82 -9.48
N PHE A 18 6.86 7.99 -9.10
CA PHE A 18 6.12 7.03 -8.29
C PHE A 18 4.94 6.49 -9.07
N ARG A 19 4.72 5.17 -8.98
CA ARG A 19 3.51 4.53 -9.48
C ARG A 19 2.81 3.81 -8.35
N HIS A 20 1.62 4.28 -8.03
CA HIS A 20 0.83 3.73 -6.93
C HIS A 20 0.04 2.50 -7.40
N TYR A 21 0.29 1.36 -6.77
CA TYR A 21 -0.47 0.11 -6.96
C TYR A 21 -1.33 -0.16 -5.73
N SER A 22 -2.65 -0.23 -5.92
CA SER A 22 -3.59 -0.41 -4.82
C SER A 22 -4.31 -1.75 -4.90
N PHE A 23 -4.21 -2.59 -3.86
CA PHE A 23 -5.13 -3.72 -3.70
C PHE A 23 -6.50 -3.30 -3.16
N PHE A 24 -6.58 -2.11 -2.56
CA PHE A 24 -7.82 -1.54 -2.05
C PHE A 24 -7.71 -0.01 -2.06
N MET A 25 -8.43 0.63 -2.98
CA MET A 25 -8.32 2.08 -3.20
C MET A 25 -9.06 2.89 -2.13
N GLY A 26 -8.33 3.78 -1.47
CA GLY A 26 -8.91 4.89 -0.71
C GLY A 26 -9.42 6.02 -1.60
N ALA A 27 -10.22 6.94 -1.04
CA ALA A 27 -10.74 8.10 -1.78
C ALA A 27 -9.60 9.01 -2.30
N ASN A 28 -8.53 9.13 -1.53
CA ASN A 28 -7.33 9.93 -1.79
C ASN A 28 -6.56 9.56 -3.07
N VAL A 29 -6.73 8.35 -3.61
CA VAL A 29 -5.97 7.85 -4.78
C VAL A 29 -6.85 7.52 -6.00
N ARG A 30 -8.18 7.70 -5.91
CA ARG A 30 -9.10 7.34 -7.01
C ARG A 30 -8.88 8.12 -8.29
N LYS A 31 -8.55 9.41 -8.14
CA LYS A 31 -8.29 10.30 -9.27
C LYS A 31 -7.14 9.79 -10.14
N GLY A 32 -6.05 9.32 -9.52
CA GLY A 32 -4.89 8.82 -10.27
C GLY A 32 -5.19 7.57 -11.08
N VAL A 33 -6.04 6.69 -10.56
CA VAL A 33 -6.50 5.52 -11.33
C VAL A 33 -7.42 5.93 -12.47
N ALA A 34 -8.37 6.85 -12.22
CA ALA A 34 -9.28 7.36 -13.26
C ALA A 34 -8.55 8.11 -14.39
N GLU A 35 -7.46 8.80 -14.06
CA GLU A 35 -6.65 9.58 -15.01
C GLU A 35 -5.46 8.80 -15.59
N GLY A 36 -5.21 7.56 -15.14
CA GLY A 36 -4.25 6.61 -15.75
C GLY A 36 -2.82 6.58 -15.19
N TYR A 37 -2.49 7.41 -14.19
CA TYR A 37 -1.14 7.44 -13.57
C TYR A 37 -1.02 6.60 -12.28
N ALA A 38 -2.07 5.87 -11.89
CA ALA A 38 -2.03 4.87 -10.83
C ALA A 38 -2.83 3.63 -11.22
N ASP A 39 -2.59 2.51 -10.54
CA ASP A 39 -3.23 1.23 -10.82
C ASP A 39 -4.04 0.70 -9.63
N SER A 40 -5.15 0.03 -9.96
CA SER A 40 -5.94 -0.78 -9.03
C SER A 40 -5.81 -2.24 -9.40
N ILE A 41 -5.45 -3.07 -8.42
CA ILE A 41 -5.26 -4.51 -8.57
C ILE A 41 -6.44 -5.19 -7.88
N PRO A 42 -7.44 -5.69 -8.64
CA PRO A 42 -8.59 -6.35 -8.03
C PRO A 42 -8.17 -7.71 -7.47
N ILE A 43 -8.34 -7.89 -6.17
CA ILE A 43 -8.04 -9.14 -5.47
C ILE A 43 -8.91 -9.24 -4.22
N PHE A 44 -9.28 -10.46 -3.83
CA PHE A 44 -9.93 -10.67 -2.54
C PHE A 44 -8.96 -10.44 -1.39
N LEU A 45 -9.46 -9.87 -0.28
CA LEU A 45 -8.62 -9.50 0.85
C LEU A 45 -7.85 -10.68 1.44
N GLN A 46 -8.50 -11.84 1.56
CA GLN A 46 -7.88 -13.07 2.06
C GLN A 46 -6.79 -13.64 1.14
N ASP A 47 -6.77 -13.26 -0.15
CA ASP A 47 -5.80 -13.74 -1.13
C ASP A 47 -4.53 -12.88 -1.19
N ILE A 48 -4.55 -11.66 -0.64
CA ILE A 48 -3.41 -10.75 -0.64
C ILE A 48 -2.16 -11.41 0.00
N PRO A 49 -2.22 -12.04 1.18
CA PRO A 49 -1.04 -12.69 1.77
C PRO A 49 -0.43 -13.76 0.86
N ARG A 50 -1.27 -14.52 0.13
CA ARG A 50 -0.81 -15.57 -0.79
C ARG A 50 0.06 -15.01 -1.91
N MET A 51 -0.19 -13.78 -2.37
CA MET A 51 0.62 -13.15 -3.41
C MET A 51 2.04 -12.85 -2.94
N PHE A 52 2.22 -12.48 -1.67
CA PHE A 52 3.55 -12.28 -1.07
C PHE A 52 4.25 -13.61 -0.80
N TYR A 53 3.55 -14.62 -0.26
CA TYR A 53 4.13 -15.94 -0.02
C TYR A 53 4.59 -16.64 -1.31
N ARG A 54 3.84 -16.49 -2.40
CA ARG A 54 4.23 -16.99 -3.74
C ARG A 54 5.25 -16.08 -4.43
N ARG A 55 5.64 -14.98 -3.80
CA ARG A 55 6.56 -13.97 -4.34
C ARG A 55 6.11 -13.42 -5.69
N ILE A 56 4.80 -13.26 -5.88
CA ILE A 56 4.22 -12.54 -7.04
C ILE A 56 4.46 -11.04 -6.85
N PHE A 57 4.18 -10.53 -5.64
CA PHE A 57 4.68 -9.23 -5.19
C PHE A 57 5.87 -9.44 -4.27
N LYS A 58 6.96 -8.72 -4.54
CA LYS A 58 8.22 -8.79 -3.81
C LYS A 58 8.63 -7.37 -3.42
N PRO A 59 8.15 -6.84 -2.29
CA PRO A 59 8.56 -5.52 -1.85
C PRO A 59 10.03 -5.54 -1.43
N ASP A 60 10.82 -4.60 -1.94
CA ASP A 60 12.19 -4.38 -1.46
C ASP A 60 12.18 -3.72 -0.07
N ILE A 61 11.16 -2.91 0.20
CA ILE A 61 10.99 -2.16 1.44
C ILE A 61 9.54 -2.29 1.91
N SER A 62 9.33 -2.46 3.22
CA SER A 62 8.01 -2.42 3.86
C SER A 62 7.99 -1.34 4.94
N LEU A 63 7.08 -0.37 4.85
CA LEU A 63 6.82 0.61 5.90
C LEU A 63 5.65 0.11 6.76
N ILE A 64 5.86 0.03 8.08
CA ILE A 64 4.85 -0.44 9.04
C ILE A 64 4.77 0.52 10.22
N HIS A 65 3.57 0.70 10.76
CA HIS A 65 3.34 1.37 12.05
C HIS A 65 3.12 0.27 13.10
N VAL A 66 3.88 0.32 14.19
CA VAL A 66 3.81 -0.65 15.28
C VAL A 66 3.81 0.04 16.64
N SER A 67 3.42 -0.68 17.69
CA SER A 67 3.61 -0.22 19.07
C SER A 67 5.09 -0.01 19.41
N PRO A 68 5.43 0.74 20.48
CA PRO A 68 6.73 0.61 21.11
C PRO A 68 7.00 -0.86 21.52
N PRO A 69 8.27 -1.29 21.55
CA PRO A 69 8.61 -2.65 21.95
C PRO A 69 8.31 -2.90 23.44
N ASN A 70 7.86 -4.11 23.77
CA ASN A 70 7.73 -4.55 25.16
C ASN A 70 9.10 -4.94 25.77
N CYS A 71 9.12 -5.45 27.01
CA CYS A 71 10.35 -5.85 27.70
C CYS A 71 11.14 -6.98 27.01
N HIS A 72 10.54 -7.69 26.07
CA HIS A 72 11.18 -8.73 25.26
C HIS A 72 11.55 -8.24 23.85
N GLY A 73 11.32 -6.97 23.52
CA GLY A 73 11.61 -6.39 22.21
C GLY A 73 10.53 -6.62 21.14
N TYR A 74 9.36 -7.16 21.51
CA TYR A 74 8.25 -7.36 20.56
C TYR A 74 7.38 -6.12 20.44
N CYS A 75 7.00 -5.77 19.22
CA CYS A 75 5.95 -4.79 18.92
C CYS A 75 4.67 -5.50 18.46
N THR A 76 3.53 -4.81 18.55
CA THR A 76 2.27 -5.24 17.94
C THR A 76 1.93 -4.36 16.73
N LEU A 77 1.13 -4.88 15.79
CA LEU A 77 0.61 -4.14 14.64
C LEU A 77 -0.69 -3.35 14.98
N GLY A 78 -1.06 -3.32 16.26
CA GLY A 78 -2.41 -3.00 16.75
C GLY A 78 -3.10 -4.22 17.34
#